data_AF-A0A974PML4-F1
#
_entry.id   AF-A0A974PML4-F1
#
_cell.length_a   1.000
_cell.length_b   1.000
_cell.length_c   1.000
_cell.angle_alpha   90.00
_cell.angle_beta   90.00
_cell.angle_gamma   90.00
#
_symmetry.space_group_name_H-M   'P 1'
#
loop_
_entity.id
_entity.type
_entity.pdbx_description
1 polymer ?
#
loop_
_entity_poly.entity_id
_entity_poly.type
_entity_poly.pdbx_seq_one_letter_code
_entity_poly.pdbx_strand_id
1 'polypeptide(L)'
;MAVENPVLKAKGATWWVTDETQKGGCPAHTKASLGEFFYTVISEGVQIGEIWCFNPKFHRSMTLVTIYATPEQKQTIEEKSAFRFRPPPKVHLNSTSDQSAGRRALAEPEGEG
;
A
#
# COMPACT_ATOMS: atom_id res chain seq x y z
N MET A 1 -2.75 -9.71 4.27
CA MET A 1 -2.37 -9.91 2.85
C MET A 1 -3.09 -11.13 2.29
N ALA A 2 -3.85 -10.93 1.21
CA ALA A 2 -4.56 -12.00 0.52
C ALA A 2 -3.56 -12.99 -0.14
N VAL A 3 -3.98 -14.25 -0.30
CA VAL A 3 -3.19 -15.29 -0.98
C VAL A 3 -3.03 -14.91 -2.45
N GLU A 4 -1.81 -14.91 -2.96
CA GLU A 4 -1.51 -14.59 -4.36
C GLU A 4 -2.15 -15.61 -5.30
N ASN A 5 -2.84 -15.13 -6.34
CA ASN A 5 -3.37 -16.00 -7.38
C ASN A 5 -2.21 -16.63 -8.18
N PRO A 6 -2.09 -17.96 -8.20
CA PRO A 6 -0.96 -18.65 -8.83
C PRO A 6 -0.90 -18.44 -10.35
N VAL A 7 -2.06 -18.27 -11.01
CA VAL A 7 -2.14 -18.01 -12.46
C VAL A 7 -1.59 -16.62 -12.78
N LEU A 8 -1.94 -15.61 -11.98
CA LEU A 8 -1.43 -14.25 -12.15
C LEU A 8 0.05 -14.17 -11.80
N LYS A 9 0.48 -14.91 -10.76
CA LYS A 9 1.89 -15.01 -10.37
C LYS A 9 2.76 -15.56 -11.49
N ALA A 10 2.30 -16.61 -12.18
CA ALA A 10 3.00 -17.17 -13.34
C ALA A 10 3.14 -16.17 -14.51
N LYS A 11 2.27 -15.16 -14.58
CA LYS A 11 2.31 -14.07 -15.56
C LYS A 11 3.12 -12.85 -15.09
N GLY A 12 3.79 -12.93 -13.95
CA GLY A 12 4.61 -11.83 -13.42
C GLY A 12 3.81 -10.74 -12.70
N ALA A 13 2.62 -11.07 -12.18
CA ALA A 13 1.84 -10.13 -11.38
C ALA A 13 2.54 -9.76 -10.07
N THR A 14 2.34 -8.52 -9.64
CA THR A 14 2.83 -7.99 -8.36
C THR A 14 1.71 -7.23 -7.66
N TRP A 15 1.90 -6.97 -6.37
CA TRP A 15 0.99 -6.11 -5.62
C TRP A 15 1.20 -4.65 -6.01
N TRP A 16 0.08 -3.94 -6.17
CA TRP A 16 0.00 -2.51 -6.39
C TRP A 16 -0.97 -1.89 -5.39
N VAL A 17 -0.68 -0.68 -4.94
CA VAL A 17 -1.52 0.06 -4.00
C VAL A 17 -1.96 1.39 -4.61
N THR A 18 -3.17 1.84 -4.30
CA THR A 18 -3.65 3.16 -4.70
C THR A 18 -2.61 4.24 -4.38
N ASP A 19 -2.36 5.13 -5.35
CA ASP A 19 -1.51 6.30 -5.15
C ASP A 19 -2.32 7.44 -4.52
N GLU A 20 -1.92 7.80 -3.31
CA GLU A 20 -2.53 8.85 -2.49
C GLU A 20 -1.90 10.22 -2.72
N THR A 21 -0.73 10.26 -3.37
CA THR A 21 0.16 11.44 -3.39
C THR A 21 -0.03 12.33 -4.62
N GLN A 22 -0.93 11.97 -5.53
CA GLN A 22 -1.07 12.71 -6.79
C GLN A 22 -1.64 14.12 -6.60
N LYS A 23 -0.94 15.08 -7.22
CA LYS A 23 -1.38 16.46 -7.49
C LYS A 23 -2.67 16.56 -8.35
N GLY A 24 -3.20 15.44 -8.85
CA GLY A 24 -4.46 15.35 -9.61
C GLY A 24 -5.69 14.93 -8.80
N GLY A 25 -5.51 14.58 -7.52
CA GLY A 25 -6.58 14.10 -6.64
C GLY A 25 -7.00 12.65 -6.94
N CYS A 26 -7.07 11.81 -5.90
CA CYS A 26 -7.79 10.53 -6.00
C CYS A 26 -9.25 10.87 -6.37
N PRO A 27 -9.87 10.21 -7.37
CA PRO A 27 -11.21 10.55 -7.80
C PRO A 27 -12.17 10.53 -6.60
N ALA A 28 -13.05 11.54 -6.51
CA ALA A 28 -14.08 11.55 -5.49
C ALA A 28 -14.85 10.23 -5.56
N HIS A 29 -14.82 9.46 -4.48
CA HIS A 29 -15.40 8.11 -4.38
C HIS A 29 -16.92 8.18 -4.25
N THR A 30 -17.56 8.73 -5.28
CA THR A 30 -19.01 8.56 -5.46
C THR A 30 -19.30 7.08 -5.67
N LYS A 31 -20.52 6.65 -5.36
CA LYS A 31 -20.94 5.26 -5.58
C LYS A 31 -20.71 4.80 -7.03
N ALA A 32 -20.84 5.71 -7.99
CA ALA A 32 -20.62 5.44 -9.41
C ALA A 32 -19.14 5.16 -9.73
N SER A 33 -18.20 5.98 -9.24
CA SER A 33 -16.77 5.81 -9.54
C SER A 33 -16.17 4.55 -8.90
N LEU A 34 -16.69 4.10 -7.75
CA LEU A 34 -16.32 2.80 -7.18
C LEU A 34 -16.91 1.62 -7.97
N GLY A 35 -18.12 1.76 -8.50
CA GLY A 35 -18.72 0.75 -9.38
C GLY A 35 -17.91 0.55 -10.66
N GLU A 36 -17.53 1.65 -11.32
CA GLU A 36 -16.66 1.64 -12.51
C GLU A 36 -15.29 1.03 -12.21
N PHE A 37 -14.72 1.33 -11.04
CA PHE A 37 -13.48 0.72 -10.58
C PHE A 37 -13.57 -0.80 -10.50
N PHE A 38 -14.52 -1.31 -9.70
CA PHE A 38 -14.64 -2.75 -9.50
C PHE A 38 -14.97 -3.47 -10.80
N TYR A 39 -15.83 -2.88 -11.63
CA TYR A 39 -16.12 -3.41 -12.96
C TYR A 39 -14.85 -3.53 -13.80
N THR A 40 -14.05 -2.45 -13.89
CA THR A 40 -12.81 -2.43 -14.68
C THR A 40 -11.82 -3.47 -14.17
N VAL A 41 -11.56 -3.51 -12.87
CA VAL A 41 -10.60 -4.45 -12.25
C VAL A 41 -11.02 -5.91 -12.46
N ILE A 42 -12.30 -6.22 -12.29
CA ILE A 42 -12.84 -7.58 -12.51
C ILE A 42 -12.77 -7.94 -14.00
N SER A 43 -13.09 -7.01 -14.90
CA SER A 43 -13.08 -7.24 -16.35
C SER A 43 -11.68 -7.54 -16.90
N GLU A 44 -10.65 -6.99 -16.28
CA GLU A 44 -9.25 -7.24 -16.64
C GLU A 44 -8.68 -8.54 -16.01
N GLY A 45 -9.50 -9.27 -15.23
CA GLY A 45 -9.09 -10.53 -14.60
C GLY A 45 -8.06 -10.35 -13.49
N VAL A 46 -8.09 -9.20 -12.82
CA VAL A 46 -7.14 -8.82 -11.76
C VAL A 46 -7.66 -9.28 -10.42
N GLN A 47 -6.77 -9.68 -9.52
CA GLN A 47 -7.16 -10.02 -8.15
C GLN A 47 -7.20 -8.74 -7.29
N ILE A 48 -8.31 -8.56 -6.58
CA ILE A 48 -8.43 -7.54 -5.54
C ILE A 48 -7.83 -8.09 -4.25
N GLY A 49 -6.98 -7.30 -3.61
CA GLY A 49 -6.45 -7.58 -2.29
C GLY A 49 -7.31 -6.99 -1.19
N GLU A 50 -6.74 -6.05 -0.46
CA GLU A 50 -7.36 -5.33 0.65
C GLU A 50 -8.04 -4.06 0.16
N ILE A 51 -9.25 -3.82 0.67
CA ILE A 51 -10.04 -2.61 0.44
C ILE A 51 -10.20 -1.92 1.79
N TRP A 52 -9.65 -0.72 1.93
CA TRP A 52 -9.90 0.14 3.07
C TRP A 52 -11.02 1.12 2.72
N CYS A 53 -12.24 0.67 3.01
CA CYS A 53 -13.43 1.50 2.91
C CYS A 53 -13.38 2.57 3.99
N PHE A 54 -13.49 3.82 3.57
CA PHE A 54 -13.51 4.94 4.50
C PHE A 54 -14.97 5.27 4.87
N ASN A 55 -15.16 5.84 6.06
CA ASN A 55 -16.48 5.95 6.67
C ASN A 55 -17.39 6.95 5.90
N PRO A 56 -18.60 6.52 5.48
CA PRO A 56 -19.52 7.35 4.69
C PRO A 56 -20.10 8.55 5.44
N LYS A 57 -19.99 8.60 6.78
CA LYS A 57 -20.35 9.80 7.57
C LYS A 57 -19.39 10.97 7.36
N PHE A 58 -18.17 10.70 6.90
CA PHE A 58 -17.18 11.72 6.62
C PHE A 58 -17.06 11.88 5.09
N HIS A 59 -17.68 12.93 4.56
CA HIS A 59 -17.57 13.29 3.14
C HIS A 59 -16.10 13.46 2.76
N ARG A 60 -15.72 12.93 1.57
CA ARG A 60 -14.35 12.93 1.00
C ARG A 60 -13.36 12.00 1.69
N SER A 61 -13.83 11.02 2.43
CA SER A 61 -12.95 10.05 3.05
C SER A 61 -12.53 8.99 2.00
N MET A 62 -11.22 8.76 1.88
CA MET A 62 -10.57 8.18 0.69
C MET A 62 -10.60 6.64 0.72
N THR A 63 -11.08 5.98 -0.34
CA THR A 63 -11.03 4.51 -0.39
C THR A 63 -9.72 4.05 -0.98
N LEU A 64 -8.96 3.26 -0.21
CA LEU A 64 -7.71 2.67 -0.67
C LEU A 64 -7.92 1.23 -1.08
N VAL A 65 -7.28 0.80 -2.15
CA VAL A 65 -7.36 -0.57 -2.64
C VAL A 65 -5.96 -1.08 -3.00
N THR A 66 -5.70 -2.35 -2.70
CA THR A 66 -4.60 -3.09 -3.31
C THR A 66 -5.11 -4.04 -4.38
N ILE A 67 -4.35 -4.16 -5.47
CA ILE A 67 -4.61 -5.11 -6.55
C ILE A 67 -3.36 -5.94 -6.83
N TYR A 68 -3.55 -7.19 -7.22
CA TYR A 68 -2.49 -8.08 -7.69
C TYR A 68 -2.63 -8.24 -9.20
N ALA A 69 -1.75 -7.56 -9.94
CA ALA A 69 -1.88 -7.34 -11.38
C ALA A 69 -0.53 -7.41 -12.09
N THR A 70 -0.53 -7.80 -13.36
CA THR A 70 0.63 -7.57 -14.23
C THR A 70 0.78 -6.07 -14.52
N PRO A 71 1.97 -5.59 -14.93
CA PRO A 71 2.16 -4.21 -15.34
C PRO A 71 1.21 -3.77 -16.46
N GLU A 72 0.92 -4.66 -17.41
CA GLU A 72 0.00 -4.42 -18.53
C GLU A 72 -1.44 -4.23 -18.04
N GLN A 73 -1.94 -5.13 -17.18
CA GLN A 73 -3.27 -5.01 -16.58
C GLN A 73 -3.41 -3.74 -15.76
N LYS A 74 -2.37 -3.39 -14.98
CA LYS A 74 -2.32 -2.13 -14.23
C LYS A 74 -2.47 -0.94 -15.18
N GLN A 75 -1.68 -0.90 -16.25
CA GLN A 75 -1.74 0.19 -17.23
C GLN A 75 -3.14 0.31 -17.85
N THR A 76 -3.75 -0.81 -18.26
CA THR A 76 -5.11 -0.80 -18.83
C THR A 76 -6.14 -0.25 -17.85
N ILE A 77 -6.04 -0.57 -16.55
CA ILE A 77 -6.93 -0.01 -15.52
C ILE A 77 -6.72 1.51 -15.39
N GLU A 78 -5.47 1.97 -15.40
CA GLU A 78 -5.15 3.41 -15.28
C GLU A 78 -5.57 4.22 -16.52
N GLU A 79 -5.62 3.60 -17.70
CA GLU A 79 -6.13 4.22 -18.92
C GLU A 79 -7.66 4.29 -18.93
N LYS A 80 -8.34 3.24 -18.44
CA LYS A 80 -9.81 3.14 -18.43
C LYS A 80 -10.47 3.83 -17.24
N SER A 81 -9.70 4.15 -16.20
CA SER A 81 -10.23 4.71 -14.96
C SER A 81 -9.36 5.84 -14.42
N ALA A 82 -9.92 6.64 -13.52
CA ALA A 82 -9.18 7.70 -12.84
C ALA A 82 -8.27 7.18 -11.70
N PHE A 83 -8.21 5.86 -11.47
CA PHE A 83 -7.40 5.28 -10.41
C PHE A 83 -5.95 5.18 -10.84
N ARG A 84 -5.05 5.43 -9.90
CA ARG A 84 -3.60 5.34 -10.10
C ARG A 84 -2.99 4.47 -9.02
N PHE A 85 -1.96 3.73 -9.38
CA PHE A 85 -1.30 2.80 -8.48
C PHE A 85 0.22 2.98 -8.46
N ARG A 86 0.77 2.75 -7.28
CA ARG A 86 2.20 2.74 -6.98
C ARG A 86 2.62 1.38 -6.43
N PRO A 87 3.91 1.05 -6.46
CA PRO A 87 4.43 -0.11 -5.75
C PRO A 87 4.12 -0.01 -4.24
N PRO A 88 3.88 -1.15 -3.56
CA PRO A 88 3.66 -1.18 -2.13
C PRO A 88 4.89 -0.61 -1.40
N PRO A 89 4.69 0.08 -0.26
CA PRO A 89 5.80 0.60 0.52
C PRO A 89 6.69 -0.55 0.99
N LYS A 90 8.00 -0.44 0.76
CA LYS A 90 8.98 -1.38 1.30
C LYS A 90 9.29 -0.96 2.74
N VAL A 91 8.87 -1.77 3.70
CA VAL A 91 9.23 -1.56 5.12
C VAL A 91 10.65 -2.10 5.33
N HIS A 92 11.59 -1.20 5.59
CA HIS A 92 12.91 -1.55 6.08
C HIS A 92 12.85 -1.63 7.61
N LEU A 93 12.70 -2.84 8.15
CA LEU A 93 12.87 -3.07 9.58
C LEU A 93 14.36 -2.93 9.91
N ASN A 94 14.71 -1.95 10.75
CA ASN A 94 16.03 -1.91 11.35
C ASN A 94 16.17 -3.16 12.23
N SER A 95 16.84 -4.20 11.74
CA SER A 95 17.30 -5.30 12.56
C SER A 95 18.35 -4.73 13.51
N THR A 96 17.99 -4.54 14.78
CA THR A 96 18.89 -4.15 15.85
C THR A 96 19.96 -5.23 16.01
N SER A 97 21.09 -5.08 15.32
CA SER A 97 22.32 -5.75 15.68
C SER A 97 22.92 -4.99 16.87
N ASP A 98 22.67 -5.54 18.05
CA ASP A 98 23.59 -5.59 19.18
C ASP A 98 24.19 -4.25 19.70
N GLN A 99 23.63 -3.75 20.81
CA GLN A 99 24.33 -2.82 21.71
C GLN A 99 24.77 -3.55 23.00
N SER A 100 25.46 -4.69 22.89
CA SER A 100 26.27 -5.24 23.99
C SER A 100 27.68 -4.62 24.05
N ALA A 101 27.79 -3.29 23.90
CA ALA A 101 29.06 -2.58 24.00
C ALA A 101 28.89 -1.27 24.79
N GLY A 102 28.57 -1.41 26.07
CA GLY A 102 28.40 -0.27 26.98
C GLY A 102 28.53 -0.62 28.47
N ARG A 103 29.25 -1.70 28.82
CA ARG A 103 29.75 -1.86 30.20
C ARG A 103 31.12 -1.21 30.29
N ARG A 104 31.17 0.03 30.76
CA ARG A 104 32.39 0.58 31.39
C ARG A 104 32.02 1.49 32.57
N ALA A 105 32.27 0.92 33.75
CA ALA A 105 32.66 1.50 35.02
C ALA A 105 31.86 2.68 35.59
N LEU A 106 31.16 2.39 36.71
CA LEU A 106 30.95 3.29 37.83
C LEU A 106 32.28 3.98 38.19
N ALA A 107 32.30 5.31 38.23
CA ALA A 107 33.28 6.07 39.00
C ALA A 107 32.57 6.59 40.25
N GLU A 108 33.10 6.21 41.41
CA GLU A 108 32.63 6.59 42.74
C GLU A 108 32.90 8.10 43.03
N PRO A 109 32.18 8.71 43.98
CA PRO A 109 32.30 10.13 44.28
C PRO A 109 33.46 10.39 45.26
N GLU A 110 34.37 11.32 44.92
CA GLU A 110 35.29 11.89 45.91
C GLU A 110 34.78 13.26 46.36
N GLY A 111 34.53 13.37 47.66
CA GLY A 111 34.27 14.61 48.38
C GLY A 111 35.53 15.17 49.03
N GLU A 112 35.54 16.50 49.12
CA GLU A 112 36.15 17.43 50.09
C GLU A 112 37.44 17.06 50.85
N GLY A 113 38.41 17.99 50.73
CA GLY A 113 39.51 18.25 51.66
C GLY A 113 40.13 19.61 51.40
#